data_AF-A0A844FZ64-F1
#
_entry.id   AF-A0A844FZ64-F1
#
_cell.length_a   1.000
_cell.length_b   1.000
_cell.length_c   1.000
_cell.angle_alpha   90.00
_cell.angle_beta   90.00
_cell.angle_gamma   90.00
#
_symmetry.space_group_name_H-M   'P 1'
#
loop_
_entity.id
_entity.type
_entity.pdbx_description
1 polymer ?
#
loop_
_entity_poly.entity_id
_entity_poly.type
_entity_poly.pdbx_seq_one_letter_code
_entity_poly.pdbx_strand_id
1 'polypeptide(L)'
;MHYTIFELDQYRNHAMSWFRRTFCRLHLLHCHRCRERLTRLRLDDMLILDLKKSEQKMDIPENPLEYHRLCDIFHDEMKEHKSTV
;
A
#
# COMPACT_ATOMS: atom_id res chain seq x y z
N MET A 1 -5.71 -4.60 26.35
CA MET A 1 -4.82 -3.85 25.42
C MET A 1 -4.72 -4.66 24.12
N HIS A 2 -4.87 -4.00 22.97
CA HIS A 2 -4.72 -4.62 21.64
C HIS A 2 -3.47 -4.07 20.97
N TYR A 3 -2.80 -4.90 20.15
CA TYR A 3 -1.70 -4.42 19.33
C TYR A 3 -2.17 -3.43 18.27
N THR A 4 -1.35 -2.41 18.05
CA THR A 4 -1.50 -1.45 16.96
C THR A 4 -1.18 -2.10 15.60
N ILE A 5 -1.59 -1.46 14.51
CA ILE A 5 -1.27 -1.95 13.16
C ILE A 5 0.24 -2.01 12.95
N PHE A 6 0.97 -1.00 13.41
CA PHE A 6 2.43 -0.95 13.34
C PHE A 6 3.11 -2.11 14.07
N GLU A 7 2.66 -2.47 15.28
CA GLU A 7 3.24 -3.61 16.01
C GLU A 7 2.91 -4.95 15.35
N LEU A 8 1.72 -5.10 14.76
CA LEU A 8 1.35 -6.27 13.97
C LEU A 8 2.18 -6.37 12.69
N ASP A 9 2.51 -5.24 12.08
CA ASP A 9 3.43 -5.15 10.94
C ASP A 9 4.84 -5.61 11.34
N GLN A 10 5.38 -5.09 12.43
CA GLN A 10 6.68 -5.56 12.97
C GLN A 10 6.67 -7.05 13.32
N TYR A 11 5.55 -7.55 13.84
CA TYR A 11 5.37 -8.98 14.15
C TYR A 11 5.42 -9.86 12.89
N ARG A 12 4.75 -9.45 11.80
CA ARG A 12 4.78 -10.20 10.52
C ARG A 12 6.13 -10.09 9.81
N ASN A 13 6.80 -8.93 9.89
CA ASN A 13 8.08 -8.66 9.22
C ASN A 13 9.29 -9.14 10.02
N HIS A 14 9.10 -9.89 11.12
CA HIS A 14 10.16 -10.36 12.00
C HIS A 14 11.03 -9.23 12.60
N ALA A 15 10.59 -7.97 12.53
CA ALA A 15 11.28 -6.79 13.05
C ALA A 15 11.05 -6.59 14.57
N MET A 16 10.14 -7.34 15.16
CA MET A 16 9.85 -7.33 16.59
C MET A 16 10.84 -8.21 17.37
N SER A 17 11.30 -7.75 18.54
CA SER A 17 12.17 -8.54 19.41
C SER A 17 11.53 -9.86 19.84
N TRP A 18 12.35 -10.90 20.05
CA TRP A 18 11.89 -12.27 20.26
C TRP A 18 10.91 -12.42 21.43
N PHE A 19 11.21 -11.81 22.59
CA PHE A 19 10.31 -11.80 23.75
C PHE A 19 8.97 -11.14 23.44
N ARG A 20 8.97 -9.99 22.78
CA ARG A 20 7.74 -9.27 22.44
C ARG A 20 6.92 -10.07 21.42
N ARG A 21 7.60 -10.79 20.53
CA ARG A 21 6.98 -11.64 19.52
C ARG A 21 6.25 -12.84 20.13
N THR A 22 6.81 -13.47 21.16
CA THR A 22 6.12 -14.58 21.85
C THR A 22 4.86 -14.10 22.54
N PHE A 23 4.90 -12.95 23.24
CA PHE A 23 3.71 -12.33 23.81
C PHE A 23 2.66 -11.95 22.76
N CYS A 24 3.08 -11.36 21.64
CA CYS A 24 2.18 -11.03 20.53
C CYS A 24 1.52 -12.30 19.96
N ARG A 25 2.30 -13.37 19.78
CA ARG A 25 1.77 -14.67 19.33
C ARG A 25 0.72 -15.22 20.30
N LEU A 26 0.98 -15.17 21.61
CA LEU A 26 0.02 -15.63 22.63
C LEU A 26 -1.24 -14.75 22.66
N HIS A 27 -1.10 -13.43 22.51
CA HIS A 27 -2.24 -12.52 22.42
C HIS A 27 -3.09 -12.80 21.19
N LEU A 28 -2.45 -13.01 20.05
CA LEU A 28 -3.13 -13.40 18.82
C LEU A 28 -3.87 -14.73 18.96
N LEU A 29 -3.52 -15.61 19.91
CA LEU A 29 -4.31 -16.82 20.15
C LEU A 29 -5.70 -16.54 20.73
N HIS A 30 -5.85 -15.48 21.50
CA HIS A 30 -7.05 -15.18 22.28
C HIS A 30 -7.80 -13.96 21.76
N CYS A 31 -7.13 -13.07 21.01
CA CYS A 31 -7.72 -11.84 20.52
C CYS A 31 -8.15 -11.94 19.05
N HIS A 32 -9.45 -12.12 18.82
CA HIS A 32 -10.03 -12.10 17.48
C HIS A 32 -9.74 -10.79 16.72
N ARG A 33 -9.87 -9.65 17.38
CA ARG A 33 -9.66 -8.33 16.76
C ARG A 33 -8.25 -8.15 16.20
N CYS A 34 -7.22 -8.59 16.94
CA CYS A 34 -5.84 -8.52 16.47
C CYS A 34 -5.55 -9.54 15.35
N ARG A 35 -6.19 -10.72 15.37
CA ARG A 35 -6.14 -11.68 14.25
C ARG A 35 -6.75 -11.09 12.98
N GLU A 36 -7.90 -10.46 13.09
CA GLU A 36 -8.59 -9.87 11.95
C GLU A 36 -7.76 -8.75 11.32
N ARG A 37 -7.18 -7.86 12.14
CA ARG A 37 -6.24 -6.83 11.69
C ARG A 37 -5.02 -7.43 10.97
N LEU A 38 -4.42 -8.49 11.53
CA LEU A 38 -3.30 -9.18 10.91
C LEU A 38 -3.70 -9.85 9.59
N THR A 39 -4.92 -10.34 9.49
CA THR A 39 -5.45 -10.95 8.26
C THR A 39 -5.67 -9.90 7.18
N ARG A 40 -6.22 -8.73 7.53
CA ARG A 40 -6.36 -7.60 6.60
C ARG A 40 -5.02 -7.16 6.03
N LEU A 41 -4.00 -7.02 6.87
CA LEU A 41 -2.64 -6.72 6.42
C LEU A 41 -2.11 -7.73 5.37
N ARG A 42 -2.39 -9.03 5.55
CA ARG A 42 -2.02 -10.06 4.57
C ARG A 42 -2.84 -9.99 3.28
N LEU A 43 -4.12 -9.63 3.36
CA LEU A 43 -4.97 -9.42 2.19
C LEU A 43 -4.46 -8.23 1.37
N ASP A 44 -4.08 -7.14 2.04
CA ASP A 44 -3.50 -5.96 1.39
C ASP A 44 -2.19 -6.33 0.66
N ASP A 45 -1.33 -7.16 1.26
CA ASP A 45 -0.11 -7.65 0.60
C ASP A 45 -0.41 -8.46 -0.67
N MET A 46 -1.44 -9.32 -0.63
CA MET A 46 -1.86 -10.11 -1.80
C MET A 46 -2.42 -9.21 -2.91
N LEU A 47 -3.21 -8.19 -2.56
CA LEU A 47 -3.71 -7.21 -3.52
C LEU A 47 -2.55 -6.44 -4.18
N ILE A 48 -1.54 -6.03 -3.39
CA ILE A 48 -0.35 -5.36 -3.94
C ILE A 48 0.41 -6.28 -4.90
N LEU A 49 0.55 -7.57 -4.58
CA LEU A 49 1.18 -8.56 -5.46
C LEU A 49 0.39 -8.75 -6.76
N ASP A 50 -0.93 -8.83 -6.68
CA ASP A 50 -1.80 -8.96 -7.86
C ASP A 50 -1.76 -7.70 -8.74
N LEU A 51 -1.69 -6.52 -8.14
CA LEU A 51 -1.51 -5.26 -8.85
C LEU A 51 -0.17 -5.23 -9.59
N LYS A 52 0.94 -5.57 -8.91
CA LYS A 52 2.27 -5.64 -9.54
C LYS A 52 2.32 -6.66 -10.67
N LYS A 53 1.66 -7.81 -10.51
CA LYS A 53 1.57 -8.84 -11.55
C LYS A 53 0.75 -8.34 -12.75
N SER A 54 -0.33 -7.61 -12.50
CA SER A 54 -1.17 -7.02 -13.54
C SER A 54 -0.41 -5.95 -14.33
N GLU A 55 0.32 -5.08 -13.62
CA GLU A 55 1.22 -4.08 -14.20
C GLU A 55 2.27 -4.72 -15.13
N GLN A 56 2.96 -5.76 -14.65
CA GLN A 56 3.91 -6.52 -15.48
C GLN A 56 3.26 -7.16 -16.71
N LYS A 57 2.04 -7.70 -16.56
CA LYS A 57 1.32 -8.35 -17.67
C LYS A 57 0.86 -7.36 -18.73
N MET A 58 0.49 -6.14 -18.33
CA MET A 58 0.08 -5.11 -19.26
C MET A 58 1.27 -4.56 -20.07
N ASP A 59 2.52 -4.88 -19.68
CA ASP A 59 3.76 -4.41 -20.31
C ASP A 59 3.65 -2.92 -20.64
N ILE A 60 3.09 -2.15 -19.70
CA ILE A 60 2.81 -0.74 -19.91
C ILE A 60 4.18 -0.10 -20.08
N PRO A 61 4.55 0.37 -21.28
CA PRO A 61 5.79 1.10 -21.40
C PRO A 61 5.61 2.33 -20.52
N GLU A 62 6.45 2.47 -19.50
CA GLU A 62 6.62 3.76 -18.85
C GLU A 62 7.06 4.70 -19.97
N ASN A 63 6.11 5.50 -20.48
CA ASN A 63 6.39 6.56 -21.44
C ASN A 63 6.26 7.90 -20.71
N PRO A 64 7.19 8.20 -19.79
CA PRO A 64 7.15 9.42 -19.00
C PRO A 64 7.18 10.67 -19.89
N LEU A 65 7.74 10.60 -21.10
CA LEU A 65 7.74 11.69 -22.07
C LEU A 65 6.35 12.01 -22.62
N GLU A 66 5.56 11.01 -23.01
CA GLU A 66 4.16 11.21 -23.43
C GLU A 66 3.30 11.73 -22.27
N TYR A 67 3.50 11.19 -21.06
CA TYR A 67 2.80 11.68 -19.87
C TYR A 67 3.12 13.16 -19.59
N HIS A 68 4.40 13.54 -19.61
CA HIS A 68 4.81 14.93 -19.43
C HIS A 68 4.26 15.84 -20.54
N ARG A 69 4.31 15.40 -21.81
CA ARG A 69 3.73 16.14 -22.93
C ARG A 69 2.24 16.38 -22.74
N LEU A 70 1.48 15.37 -22.30
CA LEU A 70 0.05 15.50 -22.01
C LEU A 70 -0.18 16.47 -20.84
N CYS A 71 0.59 16.37 -19.76
CA CYS A 71 0.51 17.30 -18.64
C CYS A 71 0.75 18.76 -19.06
N ASP A 72 1.71 19.00 -19.96
CA ASP A 72 2.00 20.34 -20.49
C ASP A 72 0.85 20.87 -21.33
N ILE A 73 0.28 20.04 -22.24
CA ILE A 73 -0.88 20.40 -23.06
C ILE A 73 -2.08 20.80 -22.18
N PHE A 74 -2.42 19.99 -21.16
CA PHE A 74 -3.52 20.30 -20.27
C PHE A 74 -3.27 21.54 -19.42
N HIS A 75 -2.02 21.81 -19.00
CA HIS A 75 -1.70 23.04 -18.26
C HIS A 75 -1.83 24.28 -19.12
N ASP A 76 -1.45 24.20 -20.40
CA ASP A 76 -1.53 25.32 -21.33
C ASP A 76 -2.97 25.60 -21.75
N GLU A 77 -3.79 24.58 -22.02
CA GLU A 77 -5.23 24.74 -22.24
C GLU A 77 -5.94 25.41 -21.04
N MET A 78 -5.59 25.01 -19.80
CA MET A 78 -6.17 25.62 -18.59
C MET A 78 -5.74 27.07 -18.38
N LYS A 79 -4.55 27.48 -18.84
CA LYS A 79 -4.10 28.88 -18.80
C LYS A 79 -4.82 29.71 -19.86
N GLU A 80 -4.96 29.18 -21.07
CA GLU A 80 -5.62 29.86 -22.18
C GLU A 80 -7.09 30.12 -21.88
N HIS A 81 -7.77 29.15 -21.25
CA HIS A 81 -9.16 29.27 -20.77
C HIS A 81 -9.34 30.26 -19.60
N LYS A 82 -8.29 30.53 -18.81
CA LYS A 82 -8.30 31.52 -17.72
C LYS A 82 -7.98 32.94 -18.19
N SER A 83 -7.25 33.10 -19.29
CA SER A 83 -6.94 34.41 -19.89
C SER A 83 -8.04 34.94 -20.80
N THR A 84 -9.01 34.11 -21.19
CA THR A 84 -10.17 34.49 -22.01
C THR A 84 -11.43 34.83 -21.20
N VAL A 85 -11.34 34.85 -19.86
CA VAL A 85 -12.41 35.26 -18.93
C VAL A 85 -12.03 36.54 -18.20
#